data_AF-A0A947VZ00-F1
#
_entry.id   AF-A0A947VZ00-F1
#
_cell.length_a   1.000
_cell.length_b   1.000
_cell.length_c   1.000
_cell.angle_alpha   90.00
_cell.angle_beta   90.00
_cell.angle_gamma   90.00
#
_symmetry.space_group_name_H-M   'P 1'
#
loop_
_entity.id
_entity.type
_entity.pdbx_description
1 polymer ?
#
loop_
_entity_poly.entity_id
_entity_poly.type
_entity_poly.pdbx_seq_one_letter_code
_entity_poly.pdbx_strand_id
1 'polypeptide(L)'
;MTTIEFLRQYRLFDFAIFDFAISLLAVAILAPLLSKLFQKFRIKVPVINWIFLTVPLSILAHIIAGIKTPLTADFLDPSGHYFIKIIIIALLALSLRGVKIISKQAL
;
A
#
# COMPACT_ATOMS: atom_id res chain seq x y z
N MET A 1 17.34 13.10 20.74
CA MET A 1 16.84 12.10 19.77
C MET A 1 15.72 11.31 20.41
N THR A 2 14.54 11.32 19.82
CA THR A 2 13.45 10.43 20.21
C THR A 2 13.67 9.02 19.65
N THR A 3 13.02 8.01 20.21
CA THR A 3 13.09 6.62 19.68
C THR A 3 12.64 6.54 18.21
N ILE A 4 11.67 7.37 17.81
CA ILE A 4 11.17 7.42 16.43
C ILE A 4 12.22 8.03 15.49
N GLU A 5 12.90 9.11 15.92
CA GLU A 5 13.99 9.72 15.15
C GLU A 5 15.14 8.74 14.92
N PHE A 6 15.50 7.96 15.96
CA PHE A 6 16.50 6.91 15.84
C PHE A 6 16.09 5.84 14.82
N LEU A 7 14.84 5.39 14.81
CA LEU A 7 14.37 4.38 13.86
C LEU A 7 14.29 4.92 12.42
N ARG A 8 13.93 6.20 12.25
CA ARG A 8 13.84 6.87 10.94
C ARG A 8 15.19 7.23 10.33
N GLN A 9 16.29 7.15 11.08
CA GLN A 9 17.64 7.39 10.54
C GLN A 9 18.05 6.30 9.52
N TYR A 10 17.50 5.08 9.64
CA TYR A 10 17.75 3.99 8.71
C TYR A 10 16.91 4.17 7.45
N ARG A 11 17.57 4.58 6.37
CA ARG A 11 16.92 4.93 5.10
C ARG A 11 17.50 4.12 3.95
N LEU A 12 16.65 3.83 2.98
CA LEU A 12 17.04 3.38 1.66
C LEU A 12 16.70 4.51 0.69
N PHE A 13 17.71 5.12 0.07
CA PHE A 13 17.56 6.41 -0.61
C PHE A 13 16.91 7.44 0.34
N ASP A 14 15.85 8.12 -0.09
CA ASP A 14 15.10 9.08 0.71
C ASP A 14 13.99 8.45 1.56
N PHE A 15 13.84 7.13 1.58
CA PHE A 15 12.74 6.45 2.25
C PHE A 15 13.18 5.83 3.58
N ALA A 16 12.50 6.18 4.67
CA ALA A 16 12.73 5.54 5.96
C ALA A 16 12.22 4.09 5.93
N ILE A 17 13.12 3.14 6.23
CA ILE A 17 12.80 1.70 6.23
C ILE A 17 11.73 1.41 7.29
N PHE A 18 11.82 2.09 8.43
CA PHE A 18 10.85 1.95 9.52
C PHE A 18 9.42 2.33 9.10
N ASP A 19 9.24 3.47 8.40
CA ASP A 19 7.92 3.92 7.95
C ASP A 19 7.30 2.94 6.93
N PHE A 20 8.14 2.34 6.08
CA PHE A 20 7.72 1.29 5.15
C PHE A 20 7.32 0.00 5.88
N ALA A 21 8.15 -0.47 6.81
CA ALA A 21 7.90 -1.70 7.55
C ALA A 21 6.65 -1.60 8.43
N ILE A 22 6.45 -0.48 9.13
CA ILE A 22 5.27 -0.29 9.99
C ILE A 22 3.99 -0.22 9.17
N SER A 23 4.04 0.39 7.97
CA SER A 23 2.89 0.43 7.05
C SER A 23 2.51 -0.98 6.56
N LEU A 24 3.50 -1.78 6.15
CA LEU A 24 3.26 -3.18 5.76
C LEU A 24 2.71 -4.02 6.92
N LEU A 25 3.27 -3.86 8.12
CA LEU A 25 2.83 -4.59 9.31
C LEU A 25 1.38 -4.22 9.68
N ALA A 26 1.05 -2.93 9.67
CA ALA A 26 -0.29 -2.44 9.95
C ALA A 26 -1.30 -3.03 8.96
N VAL A 27 -1.00 -3.00 7.66
CA VAL A 27 -1.89 -3.58 6.64
C VAL A 27 -1.97 -5.10 6.75
N ALA A 28 -0.87 -5.79 7.05
CA ALA A 28 -0.88 -7.24 7.24
C ALA A 28 -1.80 -7.69 8.38
N ILE A 29 -1.79 -6.95 9.49
CA ILE A 29 -2.69 -7.20 10.62
C ILE A 29 -4.15 -6.93 10.23
N LEU A 30 -4.42 -5.87 9.45
CA LEU A 30 -5.77 -5.52 9.00
C LEU A 30 -6.29 -6.39 7.85
N ALA A 31 -5.42 -7.02 7.08
CA ALA A 31 -5.76 -7.71 5.84
C ALA A 31 -6.84 -8.80 6.00
N PRO A 32 -6.82 -9.68 7.04
CA PRO A 32 -7.90 -10.65 7.24
C PRO A 32 -9.26 -9.99 7.51
N LEU A 33 -9.27 -8.86 8.23
CA LEU A 33 -10.48 -8.09 8.51
C LEU A 33 -11.00 -7.43 7.23
N LEU A 34 -10.12 -6.80 6.44
CA LEU A 34 -10.46 -6.18 5.16
C LEU A 34 -11.01 -7.21 4.16
N SER A 35 -10.38 -8.39 4.05
CA SER A 35 -10.90 -9.49 3.23
C SER A 35 -12.30 -9.94 3.66
N LYS A 36 -12.58 -10.03 4.97
CA LYS A 36 -13.93 -10.36 5.47
C LYS A 36 -14.94 -9.23 5.20
N LEU A 37 -14.51 -7.98 5.32
CA LEU A 37 -15.36 -6.83 5.02
C LEU A 37 -15.76 -6.81 3.54
N PHE A 38 -14.81 -7.02 2.63
CA PHE A 38 -15.07 -7.05 1.20
C PHE A 38 -15.96 -8.21 0.75
N GLN A 39 -15.94 -9.34 1.48
CA GLN A 39 -16.90 -10.43 1.25
C GLN A 39 -18.35 -9.99 1.47
N LYS A 40 -18.64 -9.05 2.38
CA LYS A 40 -19.99 -8.48 2.55
C LYS A 40 -20.46 -7.76 1.29
N PHE A 41 -19.54 -7.18 0.53
CA PHE A 41 -19.78 -6.57 -0.78
C PHE A 41 -19.68 -7.58 -1.93
N ARG A 42 -19.63 -8.89 -1.62
CA ARG A 42 -19.47 -9.99 -2.58
C ARG A 42 -18.17 -9.95 -3.38
N ILE A 43 -17.12 -9.35 -2.82
CA ILE A 43 -15.79 -9.33 -3.43
C ILE A 43 -14.85 -10.19 -2.58
N LYS A 44 -14.30 -11.25 -3.15
CA LYS A 44 -13.26 -12.07 -2.53
C LYS A 44 -11.89 -11.52 -2.89
N VAL A 45 -11.24 -10.88 -1.93
CA VAL A 45 -9.86 -10.37 -2.05
C VAL A 45 -8.93 -11.29 -1.25
N PRO A 46 -7.90 -11.91 -1.86
CA PRO A 46 -6.89 -12.67 -1.12
C PRO A 46 -6.12 -11.80 -0.13
N VAL A 47 -5.72 -12.35 1.02
CA VAL A 47 -5.04 -11.59 2.09
C VAL A 47 -3.75 -10.93 1.58
N ILE A 48 -2.97 -11.64 0.76
CA ILE A 48 -1.71 -11.13 0.21
C ILE A 48 -1.89 -9.89 -0.68
N ASN A 49 -3.05 -9.74 -1.31
CA ASN A 49 -3.32 -8.60 -2.20
C ASN A 49 -3.35 -7.28 -1.44
N TRP A 50 -3.80 -7.29 -0.19
CA TRP A 50 -3.76 -6.09 0.67
C TRP A 50 -2.33 -5.63 0.92
N ILE A 51 -1.39 -6.56 1.07
CA ILE A 51 0.03 -6.24 1.25
C ILE A 51 0.56 -5.48 0.03
N PHE A 52 0.28 -5.97 -1.19
CA PHE A 52 0.65 -5.26 -2.42
C PHE A 52 -0.02 -3.90 -2.54
N LEU A 53 -1.25 -3.75 -2.04
CA LEU A 53 -1.98 -2.50 -2.05
C LEU A 53 -1.45 -1.47 -1.03
N THR A 54 -0.62 -1.87 -0.07
CA THR A 54 -0.08 -0.98 0.98
C THR A 54 0.59 0.27 0.40
N VAL A 55 1.48 0.10 -0.57
CA VAL A 55 2.24 1.23 -1.14
C VAL A 55 1.33 2.16 -1.96
N PRO A 56 0.53 1.66 -2.92
CA PRO A 56 -0.47 2.49 -3.60
C PRO A 56 -1.42 3.22 -2.64
N LEU A 57 -1.91 2.53 -1.60
CA LEU A 57 -2.83 3.11 -0.61
C LEU A 57 -2.15 4.19 0.24
N SER A 58 -0.89 3.98 0.61
CA SER A 58 -0.09 4.97 1.35
C SER A 58 0.10 6.25 0.53
N ILE A 59 0.44 6.13 -0.76
CA ILE A 59 0.54 7.29 -1.67
C ILE A 59 -0.80 8.02 -1.76
N LEU A 60 -1.90 7.28 -1.97
CA LEU A 60 -3.23 7.87 -2.02
C LEU A 60 -3.59 8.59 -0.72
N ALA A 61 -3.30 7.99 0.43
CA ALA A 61 -3.53 8.59 1.75
C ALA A 61 -2.72 9.87 1.95
N HIS A 62 -1.45 9.90 1.54
CA HIS A 62 -0.62 11.10 1.57
C HIS A 62 -1.19 12.22 0.69
N ILE A 63 -1.64 11.89 -0.52
CA ILE A 63 -2.29 12.85 -1.44
C ILE A 63 -3.54 13.44 -0.79
N ILE A 64 -4.43 12.60 -0.26
CA ILE A 64 -5.68 13.03 0.39
C ILE A 64 -5.41 13.90 1.62
N ALA A 65 -4.40 13.53 2.42
CA ALA A 65 -4.00 14.28 3.61
C ALA A 65 -3.22 15.56 3.29
N GLY A 66 -2.86 15.82 2.02
CA GLY A 66 -2.02 16.95 1.63
C GLY A 66 -0.56 16.84 2.11
N ILE A 67 -0.12 15.63 2.51
CA ILE A 67 1.23 15.38 3.02
C ILE A 67 2.14 14.97 1.86
N LYS A 68 3.15 15.77 1.57
CA LYS A 68 4.17 15.42 0.56
C LYS A 68 5.32 14.65 1.20
N THR A 69 5.32 13.33 1.04
CA THR A 69 6.49 12.48 1.33
C THR A 69 7.39 12.37 0.10
N PRO A 70 8.69 12.04 0.24
CA PRO A 70 9.57 11.80 -0.92
C PRO A 70 8.96 10.83 -1.93
N LEU A 71 8.33 9.75 -1.45
CA LEU A 71 7.73 8.74 -2.33
C LEU A 71 6.56 9.31 -3.15
N THR A 72 5.75 10.15 -2.50
CA THR A 72 4.60 10.79 -3.15
C THR A 72 5.06 11.88 -4.12
N ALA A 73 6.12 12.62 -3.77
CA ALA A 73 6.73 13.61 -4.65
C ALA A 73 7.31 12.96 -5.91
N ASP A 74 8.12 11.91 -5.74
CA ASP A 74 8.71 11.15 -6.84
C ASP A 74 7.64 10.51 -7.74
N PHE A 75 6.56 9.98 -7.15
CA PHE A 75 5.46 9.40 -7.94
C PHE A 75 4.71 10.45 -8.77
N LEU A 76 4.50 11.65 -8.20
CA LEU A 76 3.73 12.72 -8.84
C LEU A 76 4.54 13.57 -9.82
N ASP A 77 5.87 13.55 -9.77
CA ASP A 77 6.70 14.24 -10.76
C ASP A 77 6.47 13.65 -12.15
N PRO A 78 5.89 14.37 -13.12
CA PRO A 78 5.65 13.85 -14.46
C PRO A 78 6.95 13.61 -15.25
N SER A 79 8.04 14.28 -14.86
CA SER A 79 9.27 14.41 -15.64
C SER A 79 10.28 13.28 -15.39
N GLY A 80 10.14 12.56 -14.28
CA GLY A 80 11.13 11.57 -13.83
C GLY A 80 10.57 10.35 -13.10
N HIS A 81 11.45 9.68 -12.36
CA HIS A 81 11.15 8.60 -11.40
C HIS A 81 10.34 7.42 -11.97
N TYR A 82 10.54 7.10 -13.26
CA TYR A 82 9.85 6.01 -13.95
C TYR A 82 9.96 4.66 -13.25
N PHE A 83 11.11 4.37 -12.63
CA PHE A 83 11.31 3.13 -11.86
C PHE A 83 10.30 3.00 -10.70
N ILE A 84 10.11 4.06 -9.93
CA ILE A 84 9.15 4.10 -8.81
C ILE A 84 7.72 3.93 -9.34
N LYS A 85 7.37 4.64 -10.41
CA LYS A 85 6.04 4.52 -11.06
C LYS A 85 5.77 3.11 -11.55
N ILE A 86 6.74 2.48 -12.22
CA ILE A 86 6.62 1.10 -12.70
C ILE A 86 6.40 0.15 -11.54
N ILE A 87 7.15 0.29 -10.44
CA ILE A 87 6.95 -0.53 -9.23
C ILE A 87 5.53 -0.33 -8.67
N ILE A 88 5.06 0.90 -8.54
CA ILE A 88 3.73 1.20 -7.99
C ILE A 88 2.63 0.62 -8.89
N ILE A 89 2.77 0.74 -10.20
CA ILE A 89 1.85 0.14 -11.19
C ILE A 89 1.88 -1.39 -11.09
N ALA A 90 3.06 -2.00 -10.98
CA ALA A 90 3.20 -3.44 -10.81
C ALA A 90 2.54 -3.93 -9.51
N LEU A 91 2.74 -3.21 -8.40
CA LEU A 91 2.10 -3.50 -7.12
C LEU A 91 0.58 -3.38 -7.21
N LEU A 92 0.08 -2.33 -7.89
CA LEU A 92 -1.35 -2.17 -8.15
C LEU A 92 -1.89 -3.35 -8.96
N ALA A 93 -1.20 -3.76 -10.04
CA ALA A 93 -1.61 -4.90 -10.86
C ALA A 93 -1.63 -6.21 -10.05
N LEU A 94 -0.60 -6.47 -9.24
CA LEU A 94 -0.54 -7.63 -8.35
C LEU A 94 -1.66 -7.60 -7.29
N SER A 95 -2.02 -6.42 -6.78
CA SER A 95 -3.12 -6.27 -5.80
C SER A 95 -4.50 -6.66 -6.36
N LEU A 96 -4.68 -6.61 -7.68
CA LEU A 96 -5.93 -7.01 -8.33
C LEU A 96 -5.95 -8.50 -8.71
N ARG A 97 -4.79 -9.18 -8.70
CA ARG A 97 -4.66 -10.57 -9.15
C ARG A 97 -5.46 -11.52 -8.26
N GLY A 98 -6.39 -12.26 -8.85
CA GLY A 98 -7.18 -13.28 -8.13
C GLY A 98 -8.31 -12.71 -7.27
N VAL A 99 -8.58 -11.40 -7.37
CA VAL A 99 -9.83 -10.81 -6.87
C VAL A 99 -11.00 -11.36 -7.68
N LYS A 100 -12.05 -11.83 -7.00
CA LYS A 100 -13.23 -12.43 -7.64
C LYS A 100 -14.52 -11.85 -7.09
N ILE A 101 -15.51 -11.66 -7.95
CA ILE A 101 -16.88 -11.32 -7.55
C ILE A 101 -17.65 -12.62 -7.31
N ILE A 102 -18.28 -12.75 -6.14
CA ILE A 102 -19.06 -13.92 -5.75
C ILE A 102 -20.51 -13.74 -6.24
N SER A 103 -21.01 -14.71 -7.01
CA SER A 103 -22.41 -14.70 -7.50
C SER A 103 -23.39 -15.17 -6.42
N LYS A 104 -24.68 -14.81 -6.60
CA LYS A 104 -25.78 -15.04 -5.66
C LYS A 104 -26.06 -16.51 -5.30
N GLN A 105 -25.50 -17.48 -6.03
CA GLN A 105 -25.82 -18.91 -5.87
C GLN A 105 -24.96 -19.65 -4.83
N ALA A 106 -23.97 -18.99 -4.22
CA ALA A 106 -22.95 -19.63 -3.38
C ALA A 106 -23.02 -19.29 -1.88
N LEU A 107 -24.19 -18.87 -1.37
CA LEU A 107 -24.44 -18.57 0.04
C LEU A 107 -25.52 -19.48 0.61
#